data_AF-A0A950A746-F1
#
_entry.id   AF-A0A950A746-F1
#
_cell.length_a   1.000
_cell.length_b   1.000
_cell.length_c   1.000
_cell.angle_alpha   90.00
_cell.angle_beta   90.00
_cell.angle_gamma   90.00
#
_symmetry.space_group_name_H-M   'P 1'
#
loop_
_entity.id
_entity.type
_entity.pdbx_description
1 polymer ?
#
loop_
_entity_poly.entity_id
_entity_poly.type
_entity_poly.pdbx_seq_one_letter_code
_entity_poly.pdbx_strand_id
1 'polypeptide(L)'
;MRHRPPAAVAFAGLCTTAVREAIKLDQGTTRLIHLDEAEVATDLSPGAESSLELIAAAEQIRTARLRPREAQVLGLRAAGYSREEIAELTGESHRTIDRQLGRARRKLRDALQAAPAIG
;
A
#
# COMPACT_ATOMS: atom_id res chain seq x y z
N MET A 1 37.28 0.94 -8.40
CA MET A 1 36.18 0.06 -8.85
C MET A 1 34.92 0.42 -8.07
N ARG A 2 33.82 0.80 -8.73
CA ARG A 2 32.53 1.03 -8.06
C ARG A 2 31.81 -0.31 -7.94
N HIS A 3 31.52 -0.73 -6.71
CA HIS A 3 30.73 -1.94 -6.46
C HIS A 3 29.29 -1.69 -6.92
N ARG A 4 28.87 -2.31 -8.02
CA ARG A 4 27.47 -2.33 -8.47
C ARG A 4 26.80 -3.53 -7.82
N PRO A 5 25.78 -3.34 -6.97
CA PRO A 5 25.05 -4.47 -6.42
C PRO A 5 24.36 -5.26 -7.54
N PRO A 6 24.09 -6.56 -7.34
CA PRO A 6 23.35 -7.37 -8.30
C PRO A 6 22.02 -6.70 -8.67
N ALA A 7 21.61 -6.81 -9.94
CA ALA A 7 20.42 -6.14 -10.45
C ALA A 7 19.14 -6.48 -9.67
N ALA A 8 19.01 -7.72 -9.18
CA ALA A 8 17.91 -8.16 -8.35
C ALA A 8 17.82 -7.41 -7.01
N VAL A 9 18.98 -7.18 -6.35
CA VAL A 9 19.05 -6.45 -5.08
C VAL A 9 18.71 -4.97 -5.28
N ALA A 10 19.20 -4.38 -6.37
CA ALA A 10 18.86 -3.01 -6.74
C ALA A 10 17.35 -2.85 -7.03
N PHE A 11 16.76 -3.79 -7.77
CA PHE A 11 15.33 -3.79 -8.07
C PHE A 11 14.47 -3.94 -6.82
N ALA A 12 14.85 -4.84 -5.90
CA ALA A 12 14.14 -5.01 -4.63
C ALA A 12 14.18 -3.77 -3.73
N GLY A 13 15.32 -3.07 -3.70
CA GLY A 13 15.44 -1.78 -3.04
C GLY A 13 14.57 -0.69 -3.67
N LEU A 14 14.48 -0.67 -5.00
CA LEU A 14 13.61 0.25 -5.75
C LEU A 14 12.13 -0.04 -5.49
N CYS A 15 11.68 -1.29 -5.52
CA CYS A 15 10.31 -1.65 -5.18
C CYS A 15 9.95 -1.29 -3.74
N THR A 16 10.86 -1.52 -2.79
CA THR A 16 10.64 -1.13 -1.39
C THR A 16 10.50 0.39 -1.26
N THR A 17 11.35 1.14 -1.95
CA THR A 17 11.31 2.60 -1.96
C THR A 17 10.04 3.11 -2.64
N ALA A 18 9.66 2.52 -3.78
CA ALA A 18 8.46 2.88 -4.52
C ALA A 18 7.19 2.63 -3.69
N VAL A 19 7.07 1.46 -3.06
CA VAL A 19 5.94 1.16 -2.14
C VAL A 19 5.92 2.14 -0.97
N ARG A 20 7.09 2.43 -0.37
CA ARG A 20 7.18 3.36 0.76
C ARG A 20 6.79 4.78 0.36
N GLU A 21 7.30 5.29 -0.75
CA GLU A 21 6.97 6.63 -1.24
C GLU A 21 5.52 6.72 -1.71
N ALA A 22 4.96 5.68 -2.32
CA ALA A 22 3.53 5.62 -2.65
C ALA A 22 2.65 5.73 -1.39
N ILE A 23 2.98 4.99 -0.32
CA ILE A 23 2.28 5.08 0.96
C ILE A 23 2.44 6.46 1.59
N LYS A 24 3.65 7.04 1.53
CA LYS A 24 3.94 8.36 2.10
C LYS A 24 3.20 9.47 1.35
N LEU A 25 3.12 9.37 0.02
CA LEU A 25 2.34 10.28 -0.82
C LEU A 25 0.85 10.17 -0.49
N ASP A 26 0.29 8.95 -0.43
CA ASP A 26 -1.12 8.74 -0.06
C ASP A 26 -1.45 9.32 1.34
N GLN A 27 -0.54 9.17 2.31
CA GLN A 27 -0.69 9.79 3.64
C GLN A 27 -0.56 11.31 3.62
N GLY A 28 0.32 11.86 2.80
CA GLY A 28 0.49 13.31 2.61
C GLY A 28 -0.73 13.93 1.93
N THR A 29 -1.22 13.30 0.87
CA THR A 29 -2.44 13.68 0.16
C THR A 29 -3.65 13.57 1.07
N THR A 30 -3.78 12.51 1.88
CA THR A 30 -4.86 12.40 2.87
C THR A 30 -4.80 13.52 3.91
N ARG A 31 -3.60 13.90 4.37
CA ARG A 31 -3.43 15.03 5.30
C ARG A 31 -3.74 16.38 4.66
N LEU A 32 -3.40 16.56 3.38
CA LEU A 32 -3.67 17.78 2.62
C LEU A 32 -5.15 17.90 2.24
N ILE A 33 -5.81 16.84 1.77
CA ILE A 33 -7.27 16.81 1.49
C ILE A 33 -8.07 17.08 2.77
N HIS A 34 -7.58 16.63 3.93
CA HIS A 34 -8.23 16.93 5.21
C HIS A 34 -8.03 18.40 5.66
N LEU A 35 -7.17 19.17 4.98
CA LEU A 35 -6.92 20.60 5.18
C LEU A 35 -7.51 21.47 4.04
N ASP A 36 -7.65 20.91 2.83
CA ASP A 36 -8.22 21.53 1.63
C ASP A 36 -9.47 20.75 1.17
N GLU A 37 -10.64 21.09 1.71
CA GLU A 37 -11.94 20.61 1.19
C GLU A 37 -12.37 21.33 -0.12
N ALA A 38 -11.43 21.87 -0.91
CA ALA A 38 -11.74 22.60 -2.13
C ALA A 38 -11.06 21.99 -3.37
N GLU A 39 -11.91 21.52 -4.28
CA GLU A 39 -11.68 21.21 -5.70
C GLU A 39 -10.73 20.06 -6.05
N VAL A 40 -11.31 18.95 -6.52
CA VAL A 40 -10.58 17.89 -7.21
C VAL A 40 -11.04 17.82 -8.66
N ALA A 41 -10.21 18.34 -9.57
CA ALA A 41 -10.27 18.01 -10.99
C ALA A 41 -9.62 16.63 -11.19
N THR A 42 -10.43 15.65 -11.60
CA THR A 42 -9.97 14.29 -11.92
C THR A 42 -9.99 14.10 -13.43
N ASP A 43 -8.82 14.13 -14.05
CA ASP A 43 -8.64 13.58 -15.40
C ASP A 43 -7.94 12.23 -15.25
N LEU A 44 -8.73 11.16 -15.27
CA LEU A 44 -8.28 9.77 -15.21
C LEU A 44 -8.99 8.99 -16.32
N SER A 45 -8.26 8.59 -17.35
CA SER A 45 -8.67 7.52 -18.27
C SER A 45 -7.65 6.39 -18.16
N PRO A 46 -8.07 5.22 -17.66
CA PRO A 46 -8.45 4.15 -18.57
C PRO A 46 -9.71 3.39 -18.13
N GLY A 47 -10.66 3.17 -19.05
CA GLY A 47 -11.83 2.29 -18.87
C GLY A 47 -12.67 2.60 -17.63
N ALA A 48 -13.73 3.38 -17.79
CA ALA A 48 -14.53 3.94 -16.68
C ALA A 48 -14.94 2.93 -15.58
N GLU A 49 -15.24 1.68 -15.94
CA GLU A 49 -15.56 0.63 -14.96
C GLU A 49 -14.34 0.18 -14.13
N SER A 50 -13.19 -0.10 -14.76
CA SER A 50 -11.96 -0.43 -14.02
C SER A 50 -11.46 0.75 -13.19
N SER A 51 -11.66 1.98 -13.67
CA SER A 51 -11.32 3.19 -12.91
C SER A 51 -12.18 3.36 -11.67
N LEU A 52 -13.51 3.12 -11.76
CA LEU A 52 -14.41 3.16 -10.61
C LEU A 52 -14.11 2.04 -9.60
N GLU A 53 -13.83 0.83 -10.06
CA GLU A 53 -13.40 -0.29 -9.19
C GLU A 53 -12.08 0.02 -8.48
N LEU A 54 -11.11 0.62 -9.19
CA LEU A 54 -9.85 1.07 -8.60
C LEU A 54 -10.04 2.18 -7.57
N ILE A 55 -10.91 3.15 -7.85
CA ILE A 55 -11.24 4.24 -6.92
C ILE A 55 -11.93 3.66 -5.67
N ALA A 56 -12.91 2.78 -5.83
CA ALA A 56 -13.61 2.13 -4.72
C ALA A 56 -12.66 1.26 -3.88
N ALA A 57 -11.76 0.50 -4.52
CA ALA A 57 -10.73 -0.27 -3.82
C ALA A 57 -9.75 0.64 -3.07
N ALA A 58 -9.36 1.78 -3.65
CA ALA A 58 -8.52 2.77 -2.97
C ALA A 58 -9.23 3.39 -1.76
N GLU A 59 -10.52 3.73 -1.89
CA GLU A 59 -11.39 4.19 -0.81
C GLU A 59 -11.44 3.20 0.36
N GLN A 60 -11.60 1.91 0.06
CA GLN A 60 -11.65 0.83 1.04
C GLN A 60 -10.30 0.66 1.76
N ILE A 61 -9.20 0.75 1.02
CA ILE A 61 -7.85 0.70 1.60
C ILE A 61 -7.61 1.90 2.52
N ARG A 62 -8.05 3.10 2.14
CA ARG A 62 -7.99 4.30 2.99
C ARG A 62 -8.82 4.12 4.26
N THR A 63 -10.04 3.63 4.12
CA THR A 63 -10.97 3.36 5.24
C THR A 63 -10.41 2.33 6.23
N ALA A 64 -9.61 1.38 5.76
CA ALA A 64 -8.97 0.37 6.61
C ALA A 64 -7.96 0.96 7.61
N ARG A 65 -7.54 2.23 7.48
CA ARG A 65 -6.63 2.93 8.42
C ARG A 65 -5.42 2.07 8.81
N LEU A 66 -4.76 1.53 7.78
CA LEU A 66 -3.54 0.74 7.95
C LEU A 66 -2.44 1.61 8.55
N ARG A 67 -1.74 1.09 9.56
CA ARG A 67 -0.53 1.76 10.05
C ARG A 67 0.55 1.72 8.96
N PRO A 68 1.50 2.67 8.91
CA PRO A 68 2.53 2.70 7.88
C PRO A 68 3.25 1.35 7.70
N ARG A 69 3.52 0.66 8.80
CA ARG A 69 4.19 -0.65 8.78
C ARG A 69 3.30 -1.80 8.32
N GLU A 70 2.01 -1.75 8.62
CA GLU A 70 1.02 -2.71 8.13
C GLU A 70 0.86 -2.56 6.60
N ALA A 71 0.74 -1.33 6.11
CA ALA A 71 0.65 -1.01 4.69
C ALA A 71 1.92 -1.41 3.93
N GLN A 72 3.10 -1.14 4.48
CA GLN A 72 4.38 -1.49 3.85
C GLN A 72 4.54 -3.00 3.65
N VAL A 73 4.33 -3.80 4.69
CA VAL A 73 4.47 -5.27 4.62
C VAL A 73 3.40 -5.87 3.71
N LEU A 74 2.17 -5.35 3.75
CA LEU A 74 1.10 -5.79 2.87
C LEU A 74 1.40 -5.44 1.40
N GLY A 75 1.88 -4.23 1.12
CA GLY A 75 2.22 -3.78 -0.23
C GLY A 75 3.35 -4.61 -0.84
N LEU A 76 4.39 -4.92 -0.06
CA LEU A 76 5.45 -5.84 -0.50
C LEU A 76 4.89 -7.24 -0.78
N ARG A 77 3.99 -7.75 0.07
CA ARG A 77 3.38 -9.06 -0.19
C ARG A 77 2.51 -9.06 -1.45
N ALA A 78 1.79 -7.98 -1.73
CA ALA A 78 0.98 -7.81 -2.94
C ALA A 78 1.86 -7.70 -4.21
N ALA A 79 3.06 -7.13 -4.07
CA ALA A 79 4.07 -7.07 -5.14
C ALA A 79 4.81 -8.41 -5.38
N GLY A 80 4.44 -9.49 -4.67
CA GLY A 80 4.96 -10.84 -4.90
C GLY A 80 6.07 -11.30 -3.96
N TYR A 81 6.60 -10.42 -3.09
CA TYR A 81 7.68 -10.78 -2.19
C TYR A 81 7.27 -11.85 -1.17
N SER A 82 8.17 -12.81 -0.94
CA SER A 82 8.09 -13.83 0.10
C SER A 82 8.33 -13.23 1.49
N ARG A 83 8.03 -14.01 2.55
CA ARG A 83 8.28 -13.57 3.94
C ARG A 83 9.76 -13.36 4.23
N GLU A 84 10.60 -14.22 3.67
CA GLU A 84 12.06 -14.16 3.81
C GLU A 84 12.60 -12.91 3.15
N GLU A 85 12.20 -12.64 1.89
CA GLU A 85 12.63 -11.42 1.20
C GLU A 85 12.14 -10.15 1.92
N ILE A 86 10.91 -10.15 2.46
CA ILE A 86 10.42 -9.02 3.27
C ILE A 86 11.25 -8.86 4.54
N ALA A 87 11.63 -9.95 5.21
CA ALA A 87 12.48 -9.90 6.40
C ALA A 87 13.84 -9.29 6.11
N GLU A 88 14.48 -9.72 5.02
CA GLU A 88 15.75 -9.18 4.54
C GLU A 88 15.64 -7.71 4.16
N LEU A 89 14.59 -7.32 3.43
CA LEU A 89 14.39 -5.95 2.97
C LEU A 89 14.05 -4.97 4.09
N THR A 90 13.31 -5.43 5.11
CA THR A 90 12.77 -4.56 6.16
C THR A 90 13.52 -4.64 7.49
N GLY A 91 14.41 -5.63 7.64
CA GLY A 91 15.12 -5.93 8.89
C GLY A 91 14.23 -6.51 10.00
N GLU A 92 13.05 -7.04 9.65
CA GLU A 92 12.09 -7.58 10.63
C GLU A 92 12.13 -9.10 10.76
N SER A 93 11.77 -9.59 11.93
CA SER A 93 11.56 -11.02 12.13
C SER A 93 10.29 -11.51 11.43
N HIS A 94 10.29 -12.79 11.01
CA HIS A 94 9.12 -13.44 10.38
C HIS A 94 7.86 -13.30 11.26
N ARG A 95 8.01 -13.46 12.58
CA ARG A 95 6.91 -13.26 13.54
C ARG A 95 6.32 -11.85 13.50
N THR A 96 7.16 -10.84 13.31
CA THR A 96 6.70 -9.45 13.20
C THR A 96 5.94 -9.25 11.90
N ILE A 97 6.48 -9.74 10.78
CA ILE A 97 5.85 -9.70 9.45
C ILE A 97 4.48 -10.37 9.48
N ASP A 98 4.38 -11.59 9.98
CA ASP A 98 3.10 -12.31 10.07
C ASP A 98 2.09 -11.58 10.94
N ARG A 99 2.55 -10.97 12.04
CA ARG A 99 1.68 -10.14 12.89
C ARG A 99 1.18 -8.91 12.15
N GLN A 100 2.03 -8.20 11.39
CA GLN A 100 1.60 -7.03 10.61
C GLN A 100 0.64 -7.43 9.48
N LEU A 101 0.93 -8.51 8.74
CA LEU A 101 0.04 -9.04 7.71
C LEU A 101 -1.31 -9.44 8.30
N GLY A 102 -1.32 -10.11 9.45
CA GLY A 102 -2.54 -10.48 10.14
C GLY A 102 -3.38 -9.28 10.55
N ARG A 103 -2.74 -8.21 11.07
CA ARG A 103 -3.43 -6.96 11.42
C ARG A 103 -3.96 -6.23 10.19
N ALA A 104 -3.15 -6.12 9.14
CA ALA A 104 -3.53 -5.47 7.89
C ALA A 104 -4.73 -6.16 7.23
N ARG A 105 -4.70 -7.50 7.14
CA ARG A 105 -5.79 -8.30 6.56
C ARG A 105 -7.09 -8.20 7.35
N ARG A 106 -7.02 -8.17 8.69
CA ARG A 106 -8.21 -7.96 9.52
C ARG A 106 -8.83 -6.60 9.24
N LYS A 107 -8.03 -5.53 9.30
CA LYS A 107 -8.50 -4.17 9.01
C LYS A 107 -9.11 -4.01 7.61
N LEU A 108 -8.49 -4.61 6.60
CA LEU A 108 -9.06 -4.61 5.25
C LEU A 108 -10.39 -5.34 5.18
N ARG A 109 -10.49 -6.52 5.82
CA ARG A 109 -11.75 -7.25 5.90
C ARG A 109 -12.84 -6.45 6.58
N ASP A 110 -12.52 -5.82 7.71
CA ASP A 110 -13.46 -5.02 8.48
C ASP A 110 -13.93 -3.80 7.65
N ALA A 111 -13.02 -3.16 6.90
CA ALA A 111 -13.37 -2.06 5.99
C ALA A 111 -14.23 -2.51 4.81
N LEU A 112 -13.94 -3.68 4.23
CA LEU A 112 -14.75 -4.28 3.16
C LEU A 112 -16.17 -4.64 3.64
N GLN A 113 -16.30 -5.08 4.89
CA GLN A 113 -17.59 -5.42 5.49
C GLN A 113 -18.39 -4.20 5.96
N ALA A 114 -17.71 -3.10 6.28
CA ALA A 114 -18.33 -1.84 6.67
C ALA A 114 -18.84 -1.01 5.49
N ALA A 115 -18.40 -1.31 4.26
CA ALA A 115 -18.93 -0.68 3.06
C ALA A 115 -20.37 -1.19 2.80
N PRO A 116 -21.37 -0.30 2.65
CA PRO A 116 -22.73 -0.74 2.33
C PRO A 116 -22.71 -1.50 1.02
N ALA A 117 -23.45 -2.61 0.96
CA ALA A 117 -23.76 -3.28 -0.30
C ALA A 117 -24.43 -2.24 -1.20
N ILE A 118 -23.71 -1.76 -2.21
CA ILE A 118 -24.28 -0.95 -3.28
C ILE A 118 -25.20 -1.91 -4.04
N GLY A 119 -26.49 -1.86 -3.71
CA GLY A 119 -27.56 -2.55 -4.41
C GLY A 119 -28.12 -1.70 -5.53
#